data_AF-A0AAN8IZQ0-F1
#
_entry.id   AF-A0AAN8IZQ0-F1
#
_cell.length_a   1.000
_cell.length_b   1.000
_cell.length_c   1.000
_cell.angle_alpha   90.00
_cell.angle_beta   90.00
_cell.angle_gamma   90.00
#
_symmetry.space_group_name_H-M   'P 1'
#
loop_
_entity.id
_entity.type
_entity.pdbx_description
1 polymer ?
#
loop_
_entity_poly.entity_id
_entity_poly.type
_entity_poly.pdbx_seq_one_letter_code
_entity_poly.pdbx_strand_id
1 'polypeptide(L)'
;MPVVFKNRMNQTIQHLYLHLERLPGFSIDRIFRGGSMGKVTAVKTMPDIDLIIFFKGYRSMSSFIKAKDTEILPAIEYHLTKSPVYSRHWKHTRTSKGYHVSLEMDEYKIKVDIVPAINVIGARGGMAKVYEQIASEPDVIRPHYSACLAPKQCEFMNNQPQQVKTLIKLVKYWKECNNLELKSYLCELLAVHVFRKDLDKDTSFNLKDGMIHVLRYLKKYETLQIKFKDYYVPDHWKLYLPSPPYVLDPANPFMNTCGDISRSGVRKIKACARKTLSALK
;
A
#
# COMPACT_ATOMS: atom_id res chain seq x y z
N MET A 1 21.19 2.27 -0.36
CA MET A 1 21.19 0.82 -0.54
C MET A 1 22.31 0.47 -1.50
N PRO A 2 23.37 -0.18 -1.03
CA PRO A 2 24.46 -0.68 -1.84
C PRO A 2 23.94 -1.60 -2.97
N VAL A 3 24.61 -1.59 -4.13
CA VAL A 3 24.21 -2.38 -5.31
C VAL A 3 24.16 -3.87 -5.00
N VAL A 4 25.16 -4.37 -4.26
CA VAL A 4 25.25 -5.79 -3.85
C VAL A 4 24.03 -6.21 -3.02
N PHE A 5 23.60 -5.38 -2.07
CA PHE A 5 22.42 -5.66 -1.26
C PHE A 5 21.15 -5.67 -2.10
N LYS A 6 20.98 -4.67 -2.99
CA LYS A 6 19.82 -4.61 -3.89
C LYS A 6 19.72 -5.88 -4.76
N ASN A 7 20.84 -6.37 -5.26
CA ASN A 7 20.90 -7.59 -6.06
C ASN A 7 20.54 -8.83 -5.24
N ARG A 8 21.13 -9.00 -4.06
CA ARG A 8 20.81 -10.11 -3.14
C ARG A 8 19.34 -10.10 -2.73
N MET A 9 18.79 -8.94 -2.35
CA MET A 9 17.37 -8.80 -2.03
C MET A 9 16.49 -9.22 -3.21
N ASN A 10 16.77 -8.72 -4.43
CA ASN A 10 15.99 -9.08 -5.62
C ASN A 10 16.05 -10.58 -5.91
N GLN A 11 17.22 -11.22 -5.74
CA GLN A 11 17.37 -12.66 -5.87
C GLN A 11 16.55 -13.41 -4.82
N THR A 12 16.67 -13.05 -3.53
CA THR A 12 15.89 -13.64 -2.43
C THR A 12 14.38 -13.56 -2.69
N ILE A 13 13.90 -12.41 -3.15
CA ILE A 13 12.48 -12.22 -3.49
C ILE A 13 12.08 -13.03 -4.73
N GLN A 14 12.97 -13.18 -5.71
CA GLN A 14 12.73 -14.05 -6.87
C GLN A 14 12.63 -15.53 -6.46
N HIS A 15 13.47 -16.01 -5.54
CA HIS A 15 13.38 -17.37 -5.03
C HIS A 15 12.07 -17.59 -4.25
N LEU A 16 11.67 -16.62 -3.41
CA LEU A 16 10.40 -16.67 -2.70
C LEU A 16 9.21 -16.69 -3.68
N TYR A 17 9.25 -15.87 -4.73
CA TYR A 17 8.27 -15.87 -5.81
C TYR A 17 8.13 -17.26 -6.43
N LEU A 18 9.24 -17.86 -6.87
CA LEU A 18 9.22 -19.17 -7.53
C LEU A 18 8.75 -20.29 -6.60
N HIS A 19 9.04 -20.17 -5.31
CA HIS A 19 8.56 -21.10 -4.29
C HIS A 19 7.04 -21.00 -4.10
N LEU A 20 6.52 -19.77 -4.00
CA LEU A 20 5.09 -19.50 -3.84
C LEU A 20 4.27 -19.81 -5.09
N GLU A 21 4.84 -19.66 -6.29
CA GLU A 21 4.20 -20.02 -7.57
C GLU A 21 3.85 -21.52 -7.64
N ARG A 22 4.55 -22.35 -6.86
CA ARG A 22 4.35 -23.79 -6.77
C ARG A 22 3.56 -24.21 -5.52
N LEU A 23 2.74 -23.32 -4.97
CA LEU A 23 1.93 -23.61 -3.78
C LEU A 23 1.02 -24.84 -4.03
N PRO A 24 1.22 -25.97 -3.33
CA PRO A 24 0.49 -27.21 -3.62
C PRO A 24 -1.01 -27.07 -3.32
N GLY A 25 -1.85 -27.65 -4.17
CA GLY A 25 -3.31 -27.66 -3.98
C GLY A 25 -4.04 -26.39 -4.40
N PHE A 26 -3.32 -25.37 -4.91
CA PHE A 26 -3.93 -24.12 -5.35
C PHE A 26 -3.56 -23.79 -6.79
N SER A 27 -4.51 -23.21 -7.53
CA SER A 27 -4.27 -22.68 -8.86
C SER A 27 -3.95 -21.18 -8.79
N ILE A 28 -2.73 -20.82 -9.16
CA ILE A 28 -2.27 -19.42 -9.16
C ILE A 28 -2.46 -18.83 -10.56
N ASP A 29 -3.03 -17.62 -10.61
CA ASP A 29 -3.13 -16.80 -11.83
C ASP A 29 -1.81 -16.09 -12.11
N ARG A 30 -1.31 -15.37 -11.11
CA ARG A 30 -0.05 -14.63 -11.14
C ARG A 30 0.35 -14.21 -9.73
N ILE A 31 1.60 -13.84 -9.55
CA ILE A 31 2.08 -13.13 -8.36
C ILE A 31 2.52 -11.73 -8.78
N PHE A 32 2.04 -10.72 -8.08
CA PHE A 32 2.30 -9.31 -8.35
C PHE A 32 3.13 -8.69 -7.22
N ARG A 33 4.16 -7.91 -7.58
CA ARG A 33 4.99 -7.16 -6.63
C ARG A 33 4.37 -5.78 -6.40
N GLY A 34 3.72 -5.61 -5.26
CA GLY A 34 3.14 -4.35 -4.79
C GLY A 34 4.04 -3.60 -3.80
N GLY A 35 3.42 -2.89 -2.88
CA GLY A 35 4.11 -2.15 -1.82
C GLY A 35 4.98 -1.00 -2.32
N SER A 36 5.85 -0.53 -1.42
CA SER A 36 6.73 0.60 -1.70
C SER A 36 7.75 0.31 -2.80
N MET A 37 8.12 -0.96 -3.01
CA MET A 37 8.99 -1.38 -4.11
C MET A 37 8.27 -1.39 -5.46
N GLY A 38 7.06 -1.96 -5.54
CA GLY A 38 6.26 -1.96 -6.77
C GLY A 38 5.84 -0.54 -7.21
N LYS A 39 5.71 0.38 -6.26
CA LYS A 39 5.40 1.81 -6.48
C LYS A 39 6.65 2.68 -6.73
N VAL A 40 7.86 2.15 -6.57
CA VAL A 40 9.14 2.89 -6.65
C VAL A 40 9.25 4.02 -5.59
N THR A 41 8.56 3.87 -4.47
CA THR A 41 8.51 4.83 -3.34
C THR A 41 9.24 4.33 -2.08
N ALA A 42 10.00 3.23 -2.17
CA ALA A 42 10.74 2.68 -1.05
C ALA A 42 11.79 3.66 -0.49
N VAL A 43 11.86 3.76 0.85
CA VAL A 43 12.93 4.44 1.57
C VAL A 43 14.09 3.45 1.73
N LYS A 44 15.33 3.90 1.52
CA LYS A 44 16.51 3.04 1.25
C LYS A 44 16.87 2.02 2.35
N THR A 45 16.34 2.14 3.56
CA THR A 45 16.75 1.38 4.75
C THR A 45 15.80 0.25 5.15
N MET A 46 14.53 0.27 4.70
CA MET A 46 13.53 -0.76 5.02
C MET A 46 12.56 -0.97 3.85
N PRO A 47 12.91 -1.80 2.86
CA PRO A 47 12.00 -2.12 1.77
C PRO A 47 10.81 -2.94 2.29
N ASP A 48 9.61 -2.35 2.23
CA ASP A 48 8.33 -3.03 2.46
C ASP A 48 7.82 -3.54 1.10
N ILE A 49 7.75 -4.87 0.99
CA ILE A 49 7.42 -5.61 -0.24
C ILE A 49 6.09 -6.32 -0.04
N ASP A 50 5.10 -5.97 -0.86
CA ASP A 50 3.87 -6.76 -0.91
C ASP A 50 3.98 -7.79 -2.04
N LEU A 51 3.93 -9.08 -1.74
CA LEU A 51 3.74 -10.15 -2.72
C LEU A 51 2.27 -10.54 -2.76
N ILE A 52 1.58 -10.08 -3.80
CA ILE A 52 0.15 -10.29 -3.96
C ILE A 52 -0.05 -11.51 -4.85
N ILE A 53 -0.55 -12.60 -4.27
CA ILE A 53 -0.78 -13.86 -4.99
C ILE A 53 -2.23 -13.89 -5.46
N PHE A 54 -2.44 -13.85 -6.78
CA PHE A 54 -3.77 -13.94 -7.36
C PHE A 54 -4.15 -15.41 -7.56
N PHE A 55 -5.22 -15.85 -6.88
CA PHE A 55 -5.73 -17.21 -6.97
C PHE A 55 -6.86 -17.33 -8.00
N LYS A 56 -6.93 -18.48 -8.67
CA LYS A 56 -8.04 -18.88 -9.56
C LYS A 56 -9.10 -19.67 -8.78
N GLY A 57 -10.27 -19.85 -9.37
CA GLY A 57 -11.33 -20.73 -8.83
C GLY A 57 -12.33 -20.07 -7.89
N TYR A 58 -12.17 -18.80 -7.54
CA TYR A 58 -13.09 -18.09 -6.65
C TYR A 58 -13.98 -17.10 -7.42
N ARG A 59 -15.31 -17.26 -7.30
CA ARG A 59 -16.31 -16.45 -8.03
C ARG A 59 -16.87 -15.26 -7.24
N SER A 60 -16.73 -15.26 -5.92
CA SER A 60 -17.18 -14.19 -5.03
C SER A 60 -16.13 -13.86 -3.96
N MET A 61 -16.12 -12.62 -3.48
CA MET A 61 -15.19 -12.19 -2.44
C MET A 61 -15.44 -12.96 -1.13
N SER A 62 -16.70 -13.21 -0.78
CA SER A 62 -17.04 -14.00 0.42
C SER A 62 -16.50 -15.42 0.38
N SER A 63 -16.62 -16.11 -0.77
CA SER A 63 -16.04 -17.46 -0.91
C SER A 63 -14.51 -17.44 -0.81
N PHE A 64 -13.89 -16.41 -1.36
CA PHE A 64 -12.46 -16.20 -1.29
C PHE A 64 -11.99 -15.90 0.13
N ILE A 65 -12.68 -15.04 0.89
CA ILE A 65 -12.33 -14.71 2.27
C ILE A 65 -12.36 -15.96 3.15
N LYS A 66 -13.40 -16.79 3.01
CA LYS A 66 -13.50 -18.06 3.74
C LYS A 66 -12.27 -18.93 3.45
N ALA A 67 -12.01 -19.23 2.17
CA ALA A 67 -10.86 -20.04 1.77
C ALA A 67 -9.52 -19.40 2.15
N LYS A 68 -9.42 -18.07 2.10
CA LYS A 68 -8.23 -17.31 2.52
C LYS A 68 -7.86 -17.67 3.96
N ASP A 69 -8.83 -17.65 4.86
CA ASP A 69 -8.60 -17.83 6.29
C ASP A 69 -8.50 -19.29 6.71
N THR A 70 -9.26 -20.19 6.06
CA THR A 70 -9.31 -21.62 6.44
C THR A 70 -8.31 -22.50 5.70
N GLU A 71 -7.86 -22.11 4.50
CA GLU A 71 -7.08 -22.99 3.61
C GLU A 71 -5.81 -22.32 3.08
N ILE A 72 -5.92 -21.14 2.45
CA ILE A 72 -4.80 -20.51 1.74
C ILE A 72 -3.71 -20.04 2.70
N LEU A 73 -4.06 -19.25 3.72
CA LEU A 73 -3.05 -18.74 4.67
C LEU A 73 -2.37 -19.89 5.44
N PRO A 74 -3.09 -20.91 5.96
CA PRO A 74 -2.46 -22.12 6.51
C PRO A 74 -1.56 -22.86 5.51
N ALA A 75 -1.95 -22.96 4.24
CA ALA A 75 -1.13 -23.63 3.23
C ALA A 75 0.15 -22.84 2.91
N ILE A 76 0.08 -21.51 2.82
CA ILE A 76 1.27 -20.64 2.66
C ILE A 76 2.20 -20.82 3.85
N GLU A 77 1.66 -20.78 5.06
CA GLU A 77 2.42 -20.99 6.29
C GLU A 77 3.12 -22.35 6.29
N TYR A 78 2.39 -23.42 6.01
CA TYR A 78 2.95 -24.77 5.91
C TYR A 78 4.03 -24.87 4.83
N HIS A 79 3.77 -24.34 3.63
CA HIS A 79 4.68 -24.41 2.49
C HIS A 79 5.99 -23.65 2.72
N LEU A 80 5.94 -22.56 3.49
CA LEU A 80 7.13 -21.81 3.89
C LEU A 80 7.87 -22.47 5.05
N THR A 81 7.15 -22.92 6.08
CA THR A 81 7.76 -23.55 7.27
C THR A 81 8.31 -24.95 7.01
N LYS A 82 7.86 -25.64 5.96
CA LYS A 82 8.47 -26.92 5.52
C LYS A 82 9.73 -26.75 4.67
N SER A 83 9.94 -25.58 4.09
CA SER A 83 11.17 -25.29 3.35
C SER A 83 12.30 -24.98 4.32
N PRO A 84 13.43 -25.72 4.31
CA PRO A 84 14.57 -25.46 5.19
C PRO A 84 15.13 -24.03 5.06
N VAL A 85 14.97 -23.42 3.88
CA VAL A 85 15.42 -22.05 3.58
C VAL A 85 14.58 -21.01 4.33
N TYR A 86 13.25 -21.15 4.30
CA TYR A 86 12.36 -20.15 4.88
C TYR A 86 12.05 -20.42 6.35
N SER A 87 12.12 -21.67 6.81
CA SER A 87 11.81 -22.03 8.20
C SER A 87 12.87 -21.59 9.21
N ARG A 88 14.15 -21.60 8.83
CA ARG A 88 15.28 -21.28 9.73
C ARG A 88 15.62 -19.80 9.76
N HIS A 89 15.44 -19.11 8.64
CA HIS A 89 15.99 -17.76 8.46
C HIS A 89 14.92 -16.66 8.49
N TRP A 90 13.64 -17.00 8.35
CA TRP A 90 12.57 -16.02 8.29
C TRP A 90 11.71 -16.07 9.55
N LYS A 91 11.34 -14.89 10.05
CA LYS A 91 10.32 -14.73 11.09
C LYS A 91 8.97 -14.69 10.41
N HIS A 92 8.03 -15.51 10.91
CA HIS A 92 6.70 -15.70 10.32
C HIS A 92 5.63 -15.13 11.25
N THR A 93 4.63 -14.46 10.71
CA THR A 93 3.49 -13.95 11.48
C THR A 93 2.24 -13.95 10.62
N ARG A 94 1.27 -14.78 11.01
CA ARG A 94 -0.06 -14.76 10.41
C ARG A 94 -0.91 -13.67 11.04
N THR A 95 -1.62 -12.89 10.23
CA THR A 95 -2.64 -11.94 10.68
C THR A 95 -3.96 -12.22 9.97
N SER A 96 -5.05 -11.57 10.40
CA SER A 96 -6.33 -11.62 9.70
C SER A 96 -6.29 -10.97 8.30
N LYS A 97 -5.30 -10.10 8.06
CA LYS A 97 -5.15 -9.35 6.79
C LYS A 97 -4.20 -10.02 5.80
N GLY A 98 -3.36 -10.97 6.23
CA GLY A 98 -2.40 -11.67 5.36
C GLY A 98 -1.39 -12.52 6.12
N TYR A 99 -0.38 -13.01 5.41
CA TYR A 99 0.75 -13.72 6.01
C TYR A 99 2.01 -12.87 5.88
N HIS A 100 2.59 -12.48 7.00
CA HIS A 100 3.78 -11.65 7.03
C HIS A 100 5.00 -12.53 7.22
N VAL A 101 6.00 -12.36 6.36
CA VAL A 101 7.31 -12.98 6.56
C VAL A 101 8.36 -11.89 6.54
N SER A 102 9.31 -11.98 7.46
CA SER A 102 10.42 -11.02 7.52
C SER A 102 11.75 -11.75 7.62
N LEU A 103 12.70 -11.27 6.84
CA LEU A 103 14.07 -11.76 6.82
C LEU A 103 14.98 -10.64 7.31
N GLU A 104 15.83 -10.98 8.26
CA GLU A 104 16.88 -10.09 8.75
C GLU A 104 18.20 -10.51 8.09
N MET A 105 18.81 -9.60 7.30
CA MET A 105 20.06 -9.84 6.58
C MET A 105 21.08 -8.75 6.96
N ASP A 106 22.06 -9.08 7.78
CA ASP A 106 23.13 -8.16 8.22
C ASP A 106 22.54 -6.82 8.75
N GLU A 107 22.87 -5.68 8.12
CA GLU A 107 22.37 -4.34 8.47
C GLU A 107 20.95 -4.02 7.96
N TYR A 108 20.28 -4.96 7.29
CA TYR A 108 19.03 -4.71 6.58
C TYR A 108 17.93 -5.69 6.96
N LYS A 109 16.73 -5.14 7.19
CA LYS A 109 15.51 -5.93 7.41
C LYS A 109 14.63 -5.88 6.17
N ILE A 110 14.38 -7.05 5.58
CA ILE A 110 13.42 -7.21 4.49
C ILE A 110 12.10 -7.65 5.10
N LYS A 111 11.05 -6.86 4.89
CA LYS A 111 9.69 -7.23 5.27
C LYS A 111 8.92 -7.56 4.00
N VAL A 112 8.35 -8.77 3.95
CA VAL A 112 7.53 -9.23 2.84
C VAL A 112 6.15 -9.60 3.36
N ASP A 113 5.15 -8.85 2.89
CA ASP A 113 3.75 -9.13 3.17
C ASP A 113 3.20 -10.00 2.03
N ILE A 114 2.85 -11.25 2.33
CA ILE A 114 2.22 -12.15 1.38
C ILE A 114 0.71 -11.99 1.52
N VAL A 115 0.08 -11.48 0.46
CA VAL A 115 -1.32 -11.07 0.48
C VAL A 115 -2.09 -11.85 -0.60
N PRO A 116 -2.94 -12.82 -0.21
CA PRO A 116 -3.84 -13.47 -1.14
C PRO A 116 -4.83 -12.48 -1.77
N ALA A 117 -5.06 -12.60 -3.07
CA ALA A 117 -6.05 -11.83 -3.83
C ALA A 117 -6.71 -12.68 -4.93
N ILE A 118 -7.71 -12.11 -5.60
CA ILE A 118 -8.36 -12.71 -6.77
C ILE A 118 -8.45 -11.69 -7.91
N ASN A 119 -8.47 -12.17 -9.16
CA ASN A 119 -8.47 -11.31 -10.34
C ASN A 119 -9.88 -10.76 -10.63
N VAL A 120 -10.35 -9.83 -9.80
CA VAL A 120 -11.70 -9.23 -9.90
C VAL A 120 -11.90 -8.44 -11.20
N ILE A 121 -10.87 -7.77 -11.70
CA ILE A 121 -10.95 -6.93 -12.90
C ILE A 121 -11.18 -7.80 -14.13
N GLY A 122 -10.36 -8.84 -14.31
CA GLY A 122 -10.50 -9.79 -15.42
C GLY A 122 -11.80 -10.58 -15.34
N ALA A 123 -12.17 -11.04 -14.14
CA ALA A 123 -13.39 -11.83 -13.95
C ALA A 123 -14.69 -11.04 -14.21
N ARG A 124 -14.68 -9.72 -14.07
CA ARG A 124 -15.87 -8.86 -14.26
C ARG A 124 -15.87 -8.08 -15.57
N GLY A 125 -14.76 -8.06 -16.30
CA GLY A 125 -14.66 -7.35 -17.58
C GLY A 125 -14.56 -5.83 -17.44
N GLY A 126 -13.94 -5.33 -16.35
CA GLY A 126 -13.60 -3.91 -16.20
C GLY A 126 -13.82 -3.31 -14.81
N MET A 127 -13.21 -2.14 -14.57
CA MET A 127 -13.22 -1.46 -13.28
C MET A 127 -14.60 -0.98 -12.83
N ALA A 128 -15.42 -0.46 -13.76
CA ALA A 128 -16.76 0.05 -13.43
C ALA A 128 -17.63 -1.02 -12.75
N LYS A 129 -17.68 -2.22 -13.33
CA LYS A 129 -18.40 -3.38 -12.78
C LYS A 129 -17.81 -3.85 -11.45
N VAL A 130 -16.50 -3.74 -11.26
CA VAL A 130 -15.87 -4.05 -9.96
C VAL A 130 -16.35 -3.06 -8.89
N TYR A 131 -16.44 -1.76 -9.19
CA TYR A 131 -16.90 -0.77 -8.21
C TYR A 131 -18.38 -0.94 -7.85
N GLU A 132 -19.24 -1.23 -8.83
CA GLU A 132 -20.64 -1.62 -8.59
C GLU A 132 -20.74 -2.83 -7.67
N GLN A 133 -19.90 -3.84 -7.89
CA GLN A 133 -19.83 -5.00 -7.01
C GLN A 133 -19.42 -4.59 -5.59
N ILE A 134 -18.35 -3.81 -5.41
CA ILE A 134 -17.91 -3.36 -4.09
C ILE A 134 -19.02 -2.57 -3.37
N ALA A 135 -19.77 -1.73 -4.09
CA ALA A 135 -20.89 -0.97 -3.55
C ALA A 135 -22.00 -1.88 -2.99
N SER A 136 -22.26 -3.01 -3.66
CA SER A 136 -23.26 -4.00 -3.27
C SER A 136 -22.81 -4.91 -2.12
N GLU A 137 -21.51 -4.93 -1.80
CA GLU A 137 -20.96 -5.79 -0.75
C GLU A 137 -21.17 -5.16 0.64
N PRO A 138 -21.32 -5.98 1.70
CA PRO A 138 -21.32 -5.50 3.08
C PRO A 138 -20.02 -4.77 3.43
N ASP A 139 -20.09 -3.79 4.35
CA ASP A 139 -18.94 -2.97 4.76
C ASP A 139 -17.74 -3.80 5.22
N VAL A 140 -17.97 -4.94 5.87
CA VAL A 140 -16.91 -5.85 6.33
C VAL A 140 -16.15 -6.52 5.17
N ILE A 141 -16.77 -6.67 3.99
CA ILE A 141 -16.20 -7.34 2.82
C ILE A 141 -15.41 -6.36 1.95
N ARG A 142 -15.86 -5.11 1.82
CA ARG A 142 -15.25 -4.10 0.92
C ARG A 142 -13.72 -3.94 1.06
N PRO A 143 -13.13 -3.94 2.27
CA PRO A 143 -11.68 -3.78 2.42
C PRO A 143 -10.84 -4.87 1.73
N HIS A 144 -11.40 -6.07 1.52
CA HIS A 144 -10.69 -7.19 0.89
C HIS A 144 -10.42 -6.98 -0.61
N TYR A 145 -11.10 -6.02 -1.25
CA TYR A 145 -10.84 -5.66 -2.64
C TYR A 145 -9.55 -4.86 -2.83
N SER A 146 -9.01 -4.21 -1.79
CA SER A 146 -7.81 -3.38 -1.91
C SER A 146 -6.60 -4.15 -2.42
N ALA A 147 -6.40 -5.39 -1.98
CA ALA A 147 -5.33 -6.26 -2.49
C ALA A 147 -5.53 -6.62 -3.97
N CYS A 148 -6.78 -6.84 -4.37
CA CYS A 148 -7.13 -7.15 -5.76
C CYS A 148 -6.89 -5.96 -6.70
N LEU A 149 -6.99 -4.73 -6.18
CA LEU A 149 -6.82 -3.46 -6.90
C LEU A 149 -5.40 -2.89 -6.79
N ALA A 150 -4.50 -3.53 -6.05
CA ALA A 150 -3.12 -3.10 -5.88
C ALA A 150 -2.33 -2.89 -7.19
N PRO A 151 -2.55 -3.65 -8.29
CA PRO A 151 -1.94 -3.33 -9.57
C PRO A 151 -2.26 -1.91 -10.06
N LYS A 152 -3.51 -1.45 -9.88
CA LYS A 152 -3.95 -0.10 -10.25
C LYS A 152 -3.39 0.98 -9.31
N GLN A 153 -3.24 0.69 -8.02
CA GLN A 153 -2.53 1.56 -7.08
C GLN A 153 -1.06 1.74 -7.50
N CYS A 154 -0.40 0.67 -7.94
CA CYS A 154 0.99 0.72 -8.40
C CYS A 154 1.12 1.47 -9.71
N GLU A 155 0.24 1.21 -10.68
CA GLU A 155 0.15 1.95 -11.94
C GLU A 155 -0.03 3.46 -11.69
N PHE A 156 -0.92 3.84 -10.77
CA PHE A 156 -1.11 5.25 -10.38
C PHE A 156 0.18 5.88 -9.88
N MET A 157 0.92 5.20 -9.00
CA MET A 157 2.19 5.72 -8.47
C MET A 157 3.32 5.73 -9.50
N ASN A 158 3.36 4.73 -10.38
CA ASN A 158 4.38 4.61 -11.41
C ASN A 158 4.28 5.73 -12.44
N ASN A 159 3.07 6.19 -12.73
CA ASN A 159 2.78 7.29 -13.65
C ASN A 159 3.10 8.68 -13.08
N GLN A 160 3.54 8.80 -11.82
CA GLN A 160 3.90 10.09 -11.25
C GLN A 160 5.34 10.51 -11.64
N PRO A 161 5.61 11.83 -11.83
CA PRO A 161 6.95 12.32 -12.13
C PRO A 161 7.99 11.93 -11.09
N GLN A 162 9.26 11.82 -11.52
CA GLN A 162 10.35 11.40 -10.64
C GLN A 162 10.54 12.36 -9.45
N GLN A 163 10.34 13.66 -9.64
CA GLN A 163 10.40 14.68 -8.58
C GLN A 163 9.33 14.45 -7.50
N VAL A 164 8.12 14.03 -7.89
CA VAL A 164 7.04 13.65 -6.95
C VAL A 164 7.44 12.42 -6.16
N LYS A 165 8.06 11.41 -6.79
CA LYS A 165 8.60 10.23 -6.09
C LYS A 165 9.70 10.61 -5.09
N THR A 166 10.47 11.66 -5.36
CA THR A 166 11.44 12.22 -4.41
C THR A 166 10.75 12.93 -3.24
N LEU A 167 9.72 13.74 -3.49
CA LEU A 167 8.90 14.35 -2.43
C LEU A 167 8.26 13.28 -1.54
N ILE A 168 7.70 12.22 -2.13
CA ILE A 168 7.14 11.08 -1.39
C ILE A 168 8.16 10.49 -0.41
N LYS A 169 9.40 10.25 -0.88
CA LYS A 169 10.48 9.71 -0.04
C LYS A 169 10.82 10.66 1.10
N LEU A 170 10.85 11.97 0.84
CA LEU A 170 11.09 12.99 1.86
C LEU A 170 9.99 13.00 2.94
N VAL A 171 8.71 12.94 2.54
CA VAL A 171 7.59 12.91 3.49
C VAL A 171 7.61 11.62 4.32
N LYS A 172 7.92 10.47 3.70
CA LYS A 172 8.09 9.18 4.39
C LYS A 172 9.25 9.22 5.38
N TYR A 173 10.38 9.77 4.99
CA TYR A 173 11.51 9.95 5.89
C TYR A 173 11.15 10.86 7.09
N TRP A 174 10.47 11.98 6.83
CA TRP A 174 10.02 12.88 7.90
C TRP A 174 9.08 12.20 8.90
N LYS A 175 8.11 11.38 8.46
CA LYS A 175 7.24 10.66 9.42
C LYS A 175 8.00 9.63 10.25
N GLU A 176 9.03 8.99 9.69
CA GLU A 176 9.86 8.00 10.38
C GLU A 176 10.73 8.69 11.44
N CYS A 177 11.43 9.78 11.09
CA CYS A 177 12.23 10.56 12.03
C CYS A 177 11.43 11.11 13.20
N ASN A 178 10.12 11.35 13.01
CA ASN A 178 9.23 11.85 14.06
C ASN A 178 8.42 10.74 14.74
N ASN A 179 8.61 9.48 14.34
CA ASN A 179 7.87 8.31 14.82
C ASN A 179 6.34 8.55 14.84
N LEU A 180 5.77 8.90 13.68
CA LEU A 180 4.36 9.23 13.53
C LEU A 180 3.54 8.01 13.10
N GLU A 181 2.32 7.87 13.65
CA GLU A 181 1.28 6.88 13.25
C GLU A 181 0.74 7.10 11.82
N LEU A 182 1.37 7.98 11.04
CA LEU A 182 0.95 8.31 9.68
C LEU A 182 1.22 7.12 8.73
N LYS A 183 0.18 6.63 8.07
CA LYS A 183 0.29 5.55 7.08
C LYS A 183 1.14 5.99 5.90
N SER A 184 2.08 5.15 5.48
CA SER A 184 2.99 5.48 4.35
C SER A 184 2.22 5.73 3.05
N TYR A 185 1.12 5.01 2.82
CA TYR A 185 0.30 5.22 1.63
C TYR A 185 -0.43 6.58 1.65
N LEU A 186 -0.86 7.07 2.83
CA LEU A 186 -1.41 8.41 2.97
C LEU A 186 -0.35 9.49 2.66
N CYS A 187 0.91 9.30 3.10
CA CYS A 187 2.00 10.20 2.71
C CYS A 187 2.20 10.25 1.19
N GLU A 188 2.13 9.08 0.54
CA GLU A 188 2.26 8.97 -0.92
C GLU A 188 1.17 9.77 -1.64
N LEU A 189 -0.10 9.58 -1.23
CA LEU A 189 -1.23 10.29 -1.83
C LEU A 189 -1.22 11.79 -1.55
N LEU A 190 -0.83 12.22 -0.35
CA LEU A 190 -0.71 13.65 -0.02
C LEU A 190 0.34 14.36 -0.88
N ALA A 191 1.50 13.72 -1.12
CA ALA A 191 2.53 14.29 -1.98
C ALA A 191 2.04 14.44 -3.43
N VAL A 192 1.33 13.43 -3.97
CA VAL A 192 0.72 13.51 -5.30
C VAL A 192 -0.35 14.59 -5.38
N HIS A 193 -1.21 14.69 -4.36
CA HIS A 193 -2.24 15.73 -4.29
C HIS A 193 -1.62 17.12 -4.28
N VAL A 194 -0.63 17.36 -3.41
CA VAL A 194 0.10 18.64 -3.33
C VAL A 194 0.73 19.00 -4.68
N PHE A 195 1.40 18.06 -5.33
CA PHE A 195 1.97 18.31 -6.66
C PHE A 195 0.90 18.72 -7.68
N ARG A 196 -0.24 18.02 -7.72
CA ARG A 196 -1.29 18.28 -8.71
C ARG A 196 -2.08 19.56 -8.43
N LYS A 197 -2.21 19.96 -7.16
CA LYS A 197 -3.13 21.02 -6.71
C LYS A 197 -2.42 22.33 -6.38
N ASP A 198 -1.27 22.27 -5.75
CA ASP A 198 -0.67 23.41 -5.05
C ASP A 198 0.70 23.83 -5.58
N LEU A 199 1.40 22.94 -6.29
CA LEU A 199 2.68 23.25 -6.90
C LEU A 199 2.50 23.64 -8.36
N ASP A 200 3.42 24.46 -8.85
CA ASP A 200 3.57 24.65 -10.28
C ASP A 200 3.84 23.28 -10.90
N LYS A 201 2.99 22.90 -11.87
CA LYS A 201 3.00 21.56 -12.48
C LYS A 201 4.23 21.31 -13.35
N ASP A 202 5.23 22.18 -13.28
CA ASP A 202 6.55 21.86 -13.78
C ASP A 202 7.13 20.72 -12.95
N THR A 203 7.66 19.73 -13.66
CA THR A 203 8.37 18.59 -13.09
C THR A 203 9.58 19.01 -12.24
N SER A 204 10.02 20.26 -12.30
CA SER A 204 11.18 20.82 -11.59
C SER A 204 10.89 21.49 -10.22
N PHE A 205 9.67 21.39 -9.67
CA PHE A 205 9.26 22.10 -8.45
C PHE A 205 10.24 21.99 -7.27
N ASN A 206 10.38 23.05 -6.48
CA ASN A 206 11.25 23.03 -5.31
C ASN A 206 10.74 22.03 -4.23
N LEU A 207 11.59 21.07 -3.84
CA LEU A 207 11.22 20.04 -2.84
C LEU A 207 10.86 20.65 -1.47
N LYS A 208 11.48 21.77 -1.08
CA LYS A 208 11.15 22.50 0.16
C LYS A 208 9.71 22.98 0.10
N ASP A 209 9.29 23.54 -1.02
CA ASP A 209 7.92 24.04 -1.20
C ASP A 209 6.92 22.89 -1.18
N GLY A 210 7.21 21.80 -1.90
CA GLY A 210 6.41 20.57 -1.82
C GLY A 210 6.24 20.06 -0.38
N MET A 211 7.33 20.05 0.39
CA MET A 211 7.29 19.65 1.79
C MET A 211 6.47 20.63 2.64
N ILE A 212 6.63 21.94 2.46
CA ILE A 212 5.84 22.97 3.16
C ILE A 212 4.35 22.76 2.90
N HIS A 213 3.94 22.51 1.67
CA HIS A 213 2.54 22.25 1.34
C HIS A 213 2.02 20.97 2.00
N VAL A 214 2.76 19.86 1.94
CA VAL A 214 2.38 18.62 2.64
C VAL A 214 2.20 18.85 4.15
N LEU A 215 3.12 19.57 4.79
CA LEU A 215 3.03 19.89 6.22
C LEU A 215 1.83 20.79 6.54
N ARG A 216 1.44 21.70 5.64
CA ARG A 216 0.23 22.53 5.79
C ARG A 216 -1.04 21.68 5.79
N TYR A 217 -1.13 20.67 4.92
CA TYR A 217 -2.24 19.70 4.94
C TYR A 217 -2.25 18.89 6.24
N LEU A 218 -1.11 18.36 6.67
CA LEU A 218 -1.00 17.58 7.91
C LEU A 218 -1.28 18.40 9.17
N LYS A 219 -0.95 19.69 9.19
CA LYS A 219 -1.34 20.63 10.28
C LYS A 219 -2.87 20.74 10.41
N LYS A 220 -3.61 20.53 9.32
CA LYS A 220 -5.07 20.58 9.24
C LYS A 220 -5.68 19.18 9.01
N TYR A 221 -5.03 18.14 9.53
CA TYR A 221 -5.38 16.73 9.28
C TYR A 221 -6.88 16.43 9.36
N GLU A 222 -7.58 16.92 10.38
CA GLU A 222 -9.00 16.60 10.61
C GLU A 222 -9.93 17.16 9.52
N THR A 223 -9.44 18.12 8.72
CA THR A 223 -10.21 18.77 7.65
C THR A 223 -9.93 18.20 6.27
N LEU A 224 -9.07 17.17 6.16
CA LEU A 224 -8.69 16.57 4.88
C LEU A 224 -9.91 15.98 4.17
N GLN A 225 -10.07 16.33 2.90
CA GLN A 225 -11.12 15.84 2.02
C GLN A 225 -10.55 15.73 0.59
N ILE A 226 -9.78 14.67 0.35
CA ILE A 226 -9.04 14.48 -0.91
C ILE A 226 -9.61 13.30 -1.67
N LYS A 227 -9.86 13.53 -2.97
CA LYS A 227 -10.36 12.54 -3.93
C LYS A 227 -9.52 12.61 -5.20
N PHE A 228 -9.30 11.47 -5.83
CA PHE A 228 -8.64 11.36 -7.14
C PHE A 228 -9.66 10.96 -8.20
N LYS A 229 -9.39 11.26 -9.48
CA LYS A 229 -10.33 11.01 -10.60
C LYS A 229 -9.73 10.12 -11.68
N ASP A 230 -8.70 9.35 -11.33
CA ASP A 230 -7.87 8.62 -12.28
C ASP A 230 -8.55 7.32 -12.79
N TYR A 231 -9.24 6.59 -11.91
CA TYR A 231 -9.91 5.33 -12.29
C TYR A 231 -11.42 5.31 -12.08
N TYR A 232 -11.98 6.30 -11.38
CA TYR A 232 -13.40 6.43 -11.13
C TYR A 232 -13.80 7.90 -11.00
N VAL A 233 -15.10 8.17 -11.14
CA VAL A 233 -15.71 9.48 -10.85
C VAL A 233 -16.15 9.48 -9.38
N PRO A 234 -15.49 10.21 -8.46
CA PRO A 234 -15.78 10.10 -7.03
C PRO A 234 -17.22 10.49 -6.66
N ASP A 235 -17.79 11.44 -7.38
CA ASP A 235 -19.13 11.96 -7.08
C ASP A 235 -20.23 10.97 -7.46
N HIS A 236 -19.92 9.96 -8.29
CA HIS A 236 -20.80 8.81 -8.51
C HIS A 236 -21.01 8.00 -7.22
N TRP A 237 -19.99 7.95 -6.35
CA TRP A 237 -20.00 7.20 -5.09
C TRP A 237 -20.23 8.10 -3.86
N LYS A 238 -20.86 9.27 -4.05
CA LYS A 238 -21.05 10.29 -3.00
C LYS A 238 -21.71 9.76 -1.72
N LEU A 239 -22.61 8.78 -1.85
CA LEU A 239 -23.32 8.15 -0.72
C LEU A 239 -22.40 7.30 0.17
N TYR A 240 -21.23 6.91 -0.34
CA TYR A 240 -20.24 6.09 0.36
C TYR A 240 -19.05 6.91 0.87
N LEU A 241 -19.12 8.25 0.76
CA LEU A 241 -18.05 9.09 1.27
C LEU A 241 -18.01 9.03 2.80
N PRO A 242 -16.84 8.74 3.41
CA PRO A 242 -16.70 8.79 4.85
C PRO A 242 -16.79 10.24 5.35
N SER A 243 -17.14 10.41 6.62
CA SER A 243 -16.95 11.68 7.31
C SER A 243 -15.47 12.10 7.29
N PRO A 244 -15.15 13.40 7.19
CA PRO A 244 -13.77 13.88 7.30
C PRO A 244 -13.10 13.41 8.61
N PRO A 245 -11.78 13.15 8.58
CA PRO A 245 -10.90 13.32 7.44
C PRO A 245 -10.88 12.12 6.49
N TYR A 246 -10.77 12.40 5.19
CA TYR A 246 -10.56 11.37 4.19
C TYR A 246 -9.58 11.76 3.09
N VAL A 247 -8.79 10.76 2.69
CA VAL A 247 -8.03 10.73 1.45
C VAL A 247 -8.32 9.39 0.82
N LEU A 248 -9.14 9.41 -0.23
CA LEU A 248 -9.58 8.19 -0.91
C LEU A 248 -8.46 7.60 -1.75
N ASP A 249 -8.37 6.27 -1.77
CA ASP A 249 -7.49 5.54 -2.65
C ASP A 249 -7.88 5.79 -4.13
N PRO A 250 -6.97 6.25 -5.00
CA PRO A 250 -7.26 6.50 -6.42
C PRO A 250 -7.77 5.27 -7.17
N ALA A 251 -7.45 4.05 -6.73
CA ALA A 251 -7.89 2.80 -7.34
C ALA A 251 -9.12 2.19 -6.66
N ASN A 252 -9.48 2.61 -5.44
CA ASN A 252 -10.60 2.05 -4.68
C ASN A 252 -11.45 3.16 -4.01
N PRO A 253 -12.62 3.54 -4.57
CA PRO A 253 -13.45 4.62 -4.04
C PRO A 253 -13.96 4.40 -2.61
N PHE A 254 -13.94 3.15 -2.14
CA PHE A 254 -14.44 2.75 -0.82
C PHE A 254 -13.34 2.66 0.25
N MET A 255 -12.09 2.97 -0.10
CA MET A 255 -10.95 2.86 0.81
C MET A 255 -10.47 4.24 1.27
N ASN A 256 -10.73 4.58 2.53
CA ASN A 256 -10.17 5.77 3.17
C ASN A 256 -8.78 5.48 3.76
N THR A 257 -7.77 6.23 3.36
CA THR A 257 -6.39 6.06 3.86
C THR A 257 -6.10 6.79 5.18
N CYS A 258 -7.02 7.64 5.66
CA CYS A 258 -6.92 8.37 6.93
C CYS A 258 -7.30 7.54 8.18
N GLY A 259 -7.85 6.33 8.03
CA GLY A 259 -8.31 5.51 9.16
C GLY A 259 -7.18 5.00 10.06
N ASP A 260 -7.55 4.54 11.27
CA ASP A 260 -6.66 3.88 12.26
C ASP A 260 -5.55 4.76 12.89
N ILE A 261 -5.71 6.08 12.95
CA ILE A 261 -4.79 6.97 13.69
C ILE A 261 -5.45 7.39 15.01
N SER A 262 -4.73 7.21 16.13
CA SER A 262 -5.24 7.59 17.45
C SER A 262 -5.39 9.12 17.59
N ARG A 263 -6.24 9.59 18.50
CA ARG A 263 -6.35 11.03 18.81
C ARG A 263 -5.01 11.64 19.26
N SER A 264 -4.20 10.88 19.99
CA SER A 264 -2.81 11.24 20.33
C SER A 264 -1.92 11.31 19.09
N GLY A 265 -2.04 10.33 18.19
CA GLY A 265 -1.31 10.29 16.92
C GLY A 265 -1.60 11.52 16.06
N VAL A 266 -2.87 11.90 15.90
CA VAL A 266 -3.26 13.12 15.18
C VAL A 266 -2.68 14.39 15.83
N ARG A 267 -2.76 14.51 17.16
CA ARG A 267 -2.14 15.63 17.89
C ARG A 267 -0.63 15.71 17.66
N LYS A 268 0.07 14.57 17.71
CA LYS A 268 1.51 14.46 17.44
C LYS A 268 1.87 14.87 16.01
N ILE A 269 1.14 14.36 15.01
CA ILE A 269 1.30 14.73 13.59
C ILE A 269 1.21 16.25 13.44
N LYS A 270 0.17 16.87 14.00
CA LYS A 270 -0.04 18.33 13.91
C LYS A 270 1.05 19.12 14.63
N ALA A 271 1.50 18.67 15.80
CA ALA A 271 2.58 19.31 16.55
C ALA A 271 3.91 19.26 15.77
N CYS A 272 4.30 18.08 15.28
CA CYS A 272 5.47 17.91 14.42
C CYS A 272 5.38 18.76 13.16
N ALA A 273 4.21 18.79 12.49
CA ALA A 273 4.03 19.60 11.29
C ALA A 273 4.21 21.09 11.56
N ARG A 274 3.67 21.62 12.66
CA ARG A 274 3.90 23.02 13.07
C ARG A 274 5.37 23.30 13.37
N LYS A 275 6.03 22.43 14.14
CA LYS A 275 7.45 22.57 14.49
C LYS A 275 8.33 22.59 13.24
N THR A 276 8.14 21.65 12.32
CA THR A 276 8.91 21.59 11.08
C THR A 276 8.63 22.79 10.18
N LEU A 277 7.37 23.24 10.06
CA LEU A 277 7.05 24.46 9.30
C LEU A 277 7.77 25.70 9.86
N SER A 278 7.84 25.86 11.17
CA SER A 278 8.56 26.99 11.79
C SER A 278 10.06 26.95 11.52
N ALA A 279 10.66 25.76 11.42
CA ALA A 279 12.08 25.59 11.13
C ALA A 279 12.45 25.75 9.64
N LEU A 280 11.45 25.75 8.75
CA LEU A 280 11.63 25.93 7.30
C LEU A 280 11.40 27.36 6.82
N LYS A 281 10.92 28.24 7.72
CA LYS A 281 10.86 29.69 7.49
C LYS A 281 12.27 30.26 7.59
#